data_AF-B6U4W4-F1
#
_entry.id   AF-B6U4W4-F1
#
_cell.length_a   1.000
_cell.length_b   1.000
_cell.length_c   1.000
_cell.angle_alpha   90.00
_cell.angle_beta   90.00
_cell.angle_gamma   90.00
#
_symmetry.space_group_name_H-M   'P 1'
#
loop_
_entity.id
_entity.type
_entity.pdbx_description
1 polymer ?
#
loop_
_entity_poly.entity_id
_entity_poly.type
_entity_poly.pdbx_seq_one_letter_code
_entity_poly.pdbx_strand_id
1 'polypeptide(L)' 'MALHAPVLVMKDSLKRESGAKVHKANIQAAKAVADIIRTTLGPRSMLKMLLDAGR' A
#
# COMPACT_ATOMS: atom_id res chain seq x y z
N MET A 1 -28.02 -3.96 -36.79
CA MET A 1 -27.58 -2.71 -36.11
C MET A 1 -27.42 -3.04 -34.63
N ALA A 2 -26.23 -3.48 -34.23
CA ALA A 2 -25.96 -3.80 -32.83
C ALA A 2 -25.76 -2.50 -32.05
N LEU A 3 -26.66 -2.22 -31.12
CA LEU A 3 -26.56 -1.09 -30.18
C LEU A 3 -25.40 -1.38 -29.22
N HIS A 4 -24.30 -0.64 -29.36
CA HIS A 4 -23.18 -0.71 -28.43
C HIS A 4 -23.61 -0.10 -27.09
N ALA A 5 -24.00 -0.94 -26.13
CA ALA A 5 -24.19 -0.51 -24.74
C ALA A 5 -22.82 -0.14 -24.12
N PRO A 6 -22.73 0.94 -23.32
CA PRO A 6 -21.50 1.36 -22.68
C PRO A 6 -21.03 0.32 -21.65
N VAL A 7 -19.76 -0.10 -21.74
CA VAL A 7 -19.15 -1.07 -20.83
C VAL A 7 -18.53 -0.32 -19.66
N LEU A 8 -19.14 -0.47 -18.48
CA LEU A 8 -18.64 0.08 -17.21
C LEU A 8 -17.51 -0.82 -16.68
N VAL A 9 -16.26 -0.39 -16.86
CA VAL A 9 -15.06 -1.18 -16.49
C VAL A 9 -14.75 -1.09 -15.00
N MET A 10 -15.13 0.00 -14.34
CA MET A 10 -14.81 0.25 -12.93
C MET A 10 -15.93 1.05 -12.25
N LYS A 11 -16.26 0.75 -10.99
CA LYS A 11 -17.24 1.53 -10.21
C LYS A 11 -16.77 2.98 -10.05
N ASP A 12 -17.69 3.93 -10.06
CA ASP A 12 -17.41 5.38 -9.92
C ASP A 12 -16.64 5.75 -8.63
N SER A 13 -16.73 4.93 -7.59
CA SER A 13 -16.06 5.15 -6.31
C SER A 13 -14.60 4.67 -6.26
N LEU A 14 -14.12 3.96 -7.29
CA LEU A 14 -12.79 3.36 -7.27
C LEU A 14 -11.74 4.31 -7.85
N LYS A 15 -10.78 4.71 -7.02
CA LYS A 15 -9.55 5.37 -7.51
C LYS A 15 -8.57 4.30 -7.99
N ARG A 16 -8.29 4.31 -9.30
CA ARG A 16 -7.20 3.52 -9.89
C ARG A 16 -5.98 4.42 -10.02
N GLU A 17 -4.90 4.03 -9.35
CA GLU A 17 -3.59 4.55 -9.67
C GLU A 17 -2.89 3.56 -10.61
N SER A 18 -2.14 4.05 -11.59
CA SER A 18 -1.44 3.19 -12.56
C SER A 18 -0.08 3.75 -12.97
N GLY A 19 0.79 2.86 -13.44
CA GLY A 19 2.09 3.21 -14.01
C GLY A 19 3.18 3.47 -12.95
N ALA A 20 4.22 4.21 -13.36
CA ALA A 20 5.43 4.43 -12.57
C ALA A 20 5.18 5.05 -11.19
N LYS A 21 4.13 5.85 -11.03
CA LYS A 21 3.74 6.45 -9.75
C LYS A 21 3.41 5.37 -8.71
N VAL A 22 2.65 4.35 -9.09
CA VAL A 22 2.26 3.25 -8.19
C VAL A 22 3.47 2.42 -7.80
N HIS A 23 4.36 2.14 -8.76
CA HIS A 23 5.58 1.40 -8.46
C HIS A 23 6.44 2.12 -7.41
N LYS A 24 6.64 3.43 -7.55
CA LYS A 24 7.38 4.24 -6.57
C LYS A 24 6.67 4.27 -5.22
N ALA A 25 5.36 4.47 -5.20
CA ALA A 25 4.56 4.48 -3.97
C ALA A 25 4.67 3.13 -3.22
N ASN A 26 4.57 2.01 -3.93
CA ASN A 26 4.69 0.68 -3.34
C ASN A 26 6.09 0.41 -2.77
N ILE A 27 7.14 0.80 -3.50
CA ILE A 27 8.53 0.67 -2.99
C ILE A 27 8.72 1.53 -1.74
N GLN A 28 8.21 2.76 -1.74
CA GLN A 28 8.31 3.64 -0.58
C GLN A 28 7.57 3.07 0.64
N ALA A 29 6.35 2.56 0.45
CA ALA A 29 5.59 1.91 1.51
C ALA A 29 6.33 0.70 2.08
N ALA A 30 6.84 -0.18 1.21
CA ALA A 30 7.61 -1.35 1.63
C ALA A 30 8.89 -0.94 2.38
N LYS A 31 9.58 0.10 1.92
CA LYS A 31 10.79 0.63 2.57
C LYS A 31 10.47 1.18 3.97
N ALA A 32 9.38 1.92 4.12
CA ALA A 32 8.95 2.43 5.42
C ALA A 32 8.70 1.30 6.43
N VAL A 33 8.01 0.24 6.01
CA VAL A 33 7.81 -0.96 6.85
C VAL A 33 9.14 -1.64 7.19
N ALA A 34 10.02 -1.81 6.20
CA ALA A 34 11.34 -2.41 6.40
C ALA A 34 12.20 -1.61 7.39
N ASP A 35 12.18 -0.28 7.30
CA ASP A 35 12.94 0.60 8.20
C ASP A 35 12.47 0.48 9.67
N ILE A 36 11.17 0.25 9.90
CA ILE A 36 10.61 0.03 11.25
C ILE A 36 11.15 -1.27 11.86
N ILE A 37 11.13 -2.36 11.09
CA ILE A 37 11.53 -3.70 11.57
C ILE A 37 13.04 -3.93 11.52
N ARG A 38 13.82 -3.13 10.79
CA ARG A 38 15.28 -3.31 10.69
C ARG A 38 15.99 -3.39 12.04
N THR A 39 15.53 -2.61 13.02
CA THR A 39 16.11 -2.59 14.38
C THR A 39 15.77 -3.81 15.24
N THR A 40 14.87 -4.69 14.78
CA THR A 40 14.47 -5.90 15.50
C THR A 40 15.29 -7.13 15.08
N LEU A 41 16.30 -6.97 14.21
CA LEU A 41 17.13 -8.06 13.70
C LEU A 41 18.48 -8.13 14.44
N GLY A 42 18.87 -9.35 14.82
CA GLY A 42 20.16 -9.64 15.45
C GLY A 42 20.11 -9.85 16.97
N PRO A 43 21.23 -10.28 17.59
CA PRO A 43 21.29 -10.61 19.02
C PRO A 43 21.18 -9.38 19.94
N ARG A 44 21.29 -8.17 19.39
CA ARG A 44 21.07 -6.87 20.07
C ARG A 44 19.87 -6.13 19.47
N SER A 45 18.82 -6.87 19.15
CA SER A 45 17.59 -6.30 18.62
C SER A 45 16.87 -5.43 19.66
N MET A 46 16.10 -4.47 19.15
CA MET A 46 15.28 -3.58 19.98
C MET A 46 13.84 -4.08 20.02
N LEU A 47 13.23 -4.07 21.20
CA LEU A 47 11.80 -4.29 21.35
C LEU A 47 11.02 -3.03 20.93
N LYS A 48 9.83 -3.22 20.36
CA LYS A 48 8.92 -2.13 19.98
C LYS A 48 7.71 -2.15 20.89
N MET A 49 7.39 -1.01 21.48
CA MET A 49 6.13 -0.78 22.18
C MET A 49 5.11 -0.29 21.15
N LEU A 50 4.10 -1.12 20.86
CA LEU A 50 3.02 -0.76 19.96
C LEU A 50 1.88 -0.16 20.78
N LEU A 51 1.45 1.04 20.40
CA LEU A 51 0.25 1.66 20.94
C LEU A 51 -0.87 1.42 19.94
N ASP A 52 -1.93 0.77 20.37
CA ASP A 52 -3.14 0.66 19.57
C ASP A 52 -3.90 1.99 19.62
N ALA A 53 -4.30 2.49 18.45
CA ALA A 53 -5.07 3.73 18.32
C ALA A 53 -6.57 3.52 18.64
N GLY A 54 -6.97 2.31 19.04
CA GLY A 54 -8.32 1.92 19.38
C GLY A 54 -8.84 2.45 20.73
N ARG A 55 -8.78 3.77 20.97
CA ARG A 55 -9.79 4.55 21.71
C ARG A 55 -9.46 6.04 21.69
#